data_AF-A0A2D7XAL3-F1
#
_entry.id   AF-A0A2D7XAL3-F1
#
_cell.length_a   1.000
_cell.length_b   1.000
_cell.length_c   1.000
_cell.angle_alpha   90.00
_cell.angle_beta   90.00
_cell.angle_gamma   90.00
#
_symmetry.space_group_name_H-M   'P 1'
#
loop_
_entity.id
_entity.type
_entity.pdbx_description
1 polymer ?
#
loop_
_entity_poly.entity_id
_entity_poly.type
_entity_poly.pdbx_seq_one_letter_code
_entity_poly.pdbx_strand_id
1 'polypeptide(L)'
;MSNFSVDGERELTRGEFMLGTASALYSPFTWPDLINGFVAMIDNGDGSIHQELADQLAGRREDGSYDNSQAVLFLVNCADDPKRPSKEYIKEAVTEVADQLPHFGPAIRGDTGCAGLEESIDPLHIGQADLEIPALVVAMEGDPATPIAWGPGLVDSIGDAVLISSDGDGHGAFLTNSECVTEVVFRYLTELVVPENGWSCEEP
;
A
#
# COMPACT_ATOMS: atom_id res chain seq x y z
N MET A 1 -2.14 22.61 16.24
CA MET A 1 -2.50 21.44 17.06
C MET A 1 -1.22 20.99 17.74
N SER A 2 -1.25 20.75 19.04
CA SER A 2 -0.14 20.16 19.79
C SER A 2 0.01 18.68 19.43
N ASN A 3 1.22 18.14 19.52
CA ASN A 3 1.47 16.69 19.41
C ASN A 3 0.84 15.95 20.61
N PHE A 4 0.66 14.63 20.48
CA PHE A 4 0.24 13.76 21.59
C PHE A 4 1.46 13.16 22.29
N SER A 5 1.41 12.91 23.60
CA SER A 5 2.54 12.24 24.27
C SER A 5 2.57 10.77 23.88
N VAL A 6 3.75 10.21 23.76
CA VAL A 6 3.98 8.77 23.62
C VAL A 6 4.80 8.32 24.82
N ASP A 7 4.63 7.08 25.27
CA ASP A 7 5.44 6.49 26.35
C ASP A 7 6.94 6.82 26.18
N GLY A 8 7.54 7.38 27.24
CA GLY A 8 8.90 7.94 27.22
C GLY A 8 8.92 9.45 26.98
N GLU A 9 9.96 9.93 26.26
CA GLU A 9 10.12 11.36 25.90
C GLU A 9 9.71 11.65 24.45
N ARG A 10 8.97 10.74 23.80
CA ARG A 10 8.53 10.90 22.40
C ARG A 10 7.17 11.58 22.33
N GLU A 11 6.90 12.16 21.17
CA GLU A 11 5.61 12.73 20.84
C GLU A 11 5.14 12.20 19.49
N LEU A 12 3.84 11.93 19.36
CA LEU A 12 3.22 11.60 18.09
C LEU A 12 3.00 12.89 17.31
N THR A 13 3.80 13.09 16.27
CA THR A 13 3.64 14.23 15.37
C THR A 13 2.46 14.03 14.41
N ARG A 14 2.05 15.12 13.75
CA ARG A 14 1.03 15.05 12.69
C ARG A 14 1.43 14.10 11.55
N GLY A 15 2.72 14.02 11.20
CA GLY A 15 3.21 13.12 10.15
C GLY A 15 3.07 11.66 10.56
N GLU A 16 3.50 11.33 11.77
CA GLU A 16 3.40 9.98 12.33
C GLU A 16 1.94 9.56 12.56
N PHE A 17 1.06 10.47 12.98
CA PHE A 17 -0.37 10.20 13.05
C PHE A 17 -0.94 9.75 11.69
N MET A 18 -0.60 10.46 10.61
CA MET A 18 -1.05 10.09 9.26
C MET A 18 -0.44 8.77 8.81
N LEU A 19 0.83 8.53 9.12
CA LEU A 19 1.53 7.29 8.78
C LEU A 19 0.95 6.08 9.53
N GLY A 20 0.70 6.21 10.83
CA GLY A 20 0.09 5.16 11.65
C GLY A 20 -1.35 4.87 11.23
N THR A 21 -2.12 5.91 10.86
CA THR A 21 -3.46 5.73 10.27
C THR A 21 -3.36 4.94 8.96
N ALA A 22 -2.46 5.34 8.06
CA ALA A 22 -2.26 4.64 6.79
C ALA A 22 -1.85 3.18 7.02
N SER A 23 -0.90 2.93 7.94
CA SER A 23 -0.45 1.59 8.31
C SER A 23 -1.61 0.70 8.73
N ALA A 24 -2.47 1.17 9.63
CA ALA A 24 -3.57 0.35 10.13
C ALA A 24 -4.66 0.09 9.08
N LEU A 25 -4.75 0.90 8.01
CA LEU A 25 -5.71 0.68 6.93
C LEU A 25 -5.28 -0.43 5.97
N TYR A 26 -4.02 -0.88 6.00
CA TYR A 26 -3.56 -2.00 5.17
C TYR A 26 -4.24 -3.33 5.52
N SER A 27 -4.83 -3.47 6.71
CA SER A 27 -5.52 -4.70 7.07
C SER A 27 -6.67 -4.46 8.06
N PRO A 28 -7.82 -5.12 7.87
CA PRO A 28 -8.89 -5.13 8.86
C PRO A 28 -8.46 -5.64 10.24
N PHE A 29 -7.44 -6.49 10.31
CA PHE A 29 -6.91 -7.02 11.56
C PHE A 29 -6.28 -5.93 12.45
N THR A 30 -5.83 -4.81 11.87
CA THR A 30 -5.27 -3.65 12.59
C THR A 30 -6.29 -2.55 12.89
N TRP A 31 -7.53 -2.66 12.44
CA TRP A 31 -8.58 -1.67 12.74
C TRP A 31 -8.92 -1.54 14.24
N PRO A 32 -8.93 -2.62 15.05
CA PRO A 32 -9.10 -2.47 16.50
C PRO A 32 -8.03 -1.57 17.12
N ASP A 33 -6.77 -1.70 16.69
CA ASP A 33 -5.67 -0.85 17.17
C ASP A 33 -5.83 0.60 16.71
N LEU A 34 -6.28 0.82 15.47
CA LEU A 34 -6.64 2.15 14.97
C LEU A 34 -7.70 2.82 15.84
N ILE A 35 -8.80 2.10 16.14
CA ILE A 35 -9.90 2.59 16.98
C ILE A 35 -9.40 2.88 18.40
N ASN A 36 -8.68 1.93 19.01
CA ASN A 36 -8.15 2.08 20.37
C ASN A 36 -7.17 3.24 20.46
N GLY A 37 -6.35 3.44 19.43
CA GLY A 37 -5.44 4.57 19.35
C GLY A 37 -6.16 5.92 19.25
N PHE A 38 -7.25 6.01 18.48
CA PHE A 38 -8.07 7.23 18.46
C PHE A 38 -8.69 7.52 19.82
N VAL A 39 -9.23 6.50 20.49
CA VAL A 39 -9.78 6.62 21.85
C VAL A 39 -8.70 7.09 22.83
N ALA A 40 -7.50 6.48 22.81
CA ALA A 40 -6.40 6.86 23.69
C ALA A 40 -5.97 8.33 23.50
N MET A 41 -5.86 8.79 22.25
CA MET A 41 -5.51 10.18 21.97
C MET A 41 -6.60 11.16 22.39
N ILE A 42 -7.87 10.85 22.14
CA ILE A 42 -9.00 11.74 22.44
C ILE A 42 -9.22 11.84 23.96
N ASP A 43 -9.21 10.71 24.66
CA ASP A 43 -9.57 10.66 26.07
C ASP A 43 -8.39 10.96 27.00
N ASN A 44 -7.19 10.53 26.63
CA ASN A 44 -6.01 10.56 27.51
C ASN A 44 -4.85 11.40 26.96
N GLY A 45 -4.93 11.89 25.72
CA GLY A 45 -3.81 12.58 25.07
C GLY A 45 -2.62 11.65 24.75
N ASP A 46 -2.85 10.33 24.73
CA ASP A 46 -1.85 9.30 24.55
C ASP A 46 -1.80 8.82 23.09
N GLY A 47 -0.69 9.07 22.41
CA GLY A 47 -0.43 8.69 21.03
C GLY A 47 0.28 7.36 20.86
N SER A 48 0.54 6.60 21.93
CA SER A 48 1.46 5.46 21.90
C SER A 48 1.06 4.38 20.90
N ILE A 49 -0.23 4.03 20.82
CA ILE A 49 -0.74 3.03 19.87
C ILE A 49 -0.52 3.49 18.41
N HIS A 50 -0.81 4.76 18.10
CA HIS A 50 -0.58 5.30 16.75
C HIS A 50 0.90 5.41 16.41
N GLN A 51 1.74 5.72 17.41
CA GLN A 51 3.18 5.76 17.21
C GLN A 51 3.72 4.36 16.89
N GLU A 52 3.23 3.32 17.55
CA GLU A 52 3.62 1.95 17.25
C GLU A 52 3.25 1.55 15.83
N LEU A 53 2.02 1.86 15.37
CA LEU A 53 1.60 1.65 13.99
C LEU A 53 2.51 2.39 12.98
N ALA A 54 2.88 3.64 13.29
CA ALA A 54 3.79 4.42 12.45
C ALA A 54 5.21 3.83 12.42
N ASP A 55 5.71 3.39 13.58
CA ASP A 55 7.02 2.76 13.73
C ASP A 55 7.11 1.45 12.94
N GLN A 56 6.06 0.62 13.00
CA GLN A 56 5.98 -0.62 12.23
C GLN A 56 6.07 -0.36 10.72
N LEU A 57 5.28 0.58 10.19
CA LEU A 57 5.32 0.92 8.77
C LEU A 57 6.66 1.54 8.35
N ALA A 58 7.29 2.32 9.24
CA ALA A 58 8.59 2.92 8.99
C ALA A 58 9.77 1.94 9.11
N GLY A 59 9.55 0.70 9.58
CA GLY A 59 10.62 -0.26 9.83
C GLY A 59 11.48 0.09 11.06
N ARG A 60 10.92 0.85 12.01
CA ARG A 60 11.62 1.26 13.25
C ARG A 60 11.50 0.16 14.31
N ARG A 61 12.63 -0.22 14.91
CA ARG A 61 12.71 -1.19 16.01
C ARG A 61 12.59 -0.50 17.38
N GLU A 62 12.34 -1.30 18.41
CA GLU A 62 12.24 -0.82 19.80
C GLU A 62 13.50 -0.06 20.27
N ASP A 63 14.69 -0.48 19.83
CA ASP A 63 15.97 0.18 20.14
C ASP A 63 16.18 1.51 19.41
N GLY A 64 15.24 1.89 18.54
CA GLY A 64 15.25 3.10 17.74
C GLY A 64 16.08 3.04 16.47
N SER A 65 16.67 1.89 16.15
CA SER A 65 17.22 1.63 14.82
C SER A 65 16.11 1.45 13.79
N TYR A 66 16.42 1.74 12.53
CA TYR A 66 15.54 1.46 11.40
C TYR A 66 16.12 0.29 10.59
N ASP A 67 15.27 -0.48 9.95
CA ASP A 67 15.71 -1.31 8.82
C ASP A 67 15.94 -0.44 7.57
N ASN A 68 16.26 -1.07 6.44
CA ASN A 68 16.51 -0.39 5.18
C ASN A 68 15.31 -0.42 4.22
N SER A 69 14.13 -0.89 4.65
CA SER A 69 12.96 -1.09 3.79
C SER A 69 12.55 0.20 3.07
N GLN A 70 12.44 1.31 3.79
CA GLN A 70 12.06 2.62 3.24
C GLN A 70 13.09 3.16 2.24
N ALA A 71 14.37 2.97 2.53
CA ALA A 71 15.45 3.39 1.64
C ALA A 71 15.44 2.56 0.35
N VAL A 72 15.26 1.24 0.46
CA VAL A 72 15.18 0.33 -0.69
C VAL A 72 13.92 0.61 -1.50
N LEU A 73 12.77 0.80 -0.86
CA LEU A 73 11.50 1.13 -1.52
C LEU A 73 11.66 2.37 -2.41
N PHE A 74 12.20 3.46 -1.86
CA PHE A 74 12.43 4.69 -2.62
C PHE A 74 13.40 4.48 -3.78
N LEU A 75 14.56 3.87 -3.53
CA LEU A 75 15.61 3.73 -4.52
C LEU A 75 15.24 2.76 -5.65
N VAL A 76 14.57 1.64 -5.33
CA VAL A 76 14.11 0.66 -6.31
C VAL A 76 12.95 1.22 -7.13
N ASN A 77 11.94 1.85 -6.52
CA ASN A 77 10.86 2.48 -7.27
C ASN A 77 11.39 3.51 -8.28
N CYS A 78 12.41 4.28 -7.90
CA CYS A 78 13.03 5.24 -8.80
C CYS A 78 13.99 4.63 -9.83
N ALA A 79 14.54 3.45 -9.56
CA ALA A 79 15.23 2.66 -10.57
C ALA A 79 14.23 2.05 -11.56
N ASP A 80 13.04 1.65 -11.13
CA ASP A 80 12.03 1.06 -12.02
C ASP A 80 11.33 2.12 -12.89
N ASP A 81 11.10 3.33 -12.38
CA ASP A 81 10.43 4.39 -13.13
C ASP A 81 11.42 5.18 -14.03
N PRO A 82 11.27 5.15 -15.38
CA PRO A 82 12.11 5.94 -16.28
C PRO A 82 11.80 7.45 -16.25
N LYS A 83 10.68 7.88 -15.65
CA LYS A 83 10.23 9.28 -15.71
C LYS A 83 11.02 10.16 -14.74
N ARG A 84 11.42 11.34 -15.22
CA ARG A 84 12.01 12.43 -14.41
C ARG A 84 11.31 13.76 -14.73
N PRO A 85 10.06 13.95 -14.30
CA PRO A 85 9.33 15.18 -14.58
C PRO A 85 9.97 16.39 -13.89
N SER A 86 9.67 17.59 -14.40
CA SER A 86 10.11 18.85 -13.78
C SER A 86 9.53 19.01 -12.37
N LYS A 87 10.23 19.77 -11.52
CA LYS A 87 9.75 20.07 -10.15
C LYS A 87 8.43 20.82 -10.18
N GLU A 88 8.24 21.68 -11.17
CA GLU A 88 7.01 22.44 -11.40
C GLU A 88 5.84 21.51 -11.70
N TYR A 89 6.03 20.53 -12.58
CA TYR A 89 5.01 19.52 -12.88
C TYR A 89 4.66 18.68 -11.65
N ILE A 90 5.66 18.20 -10.90
CA ILE A 90 5.43 17.41 -9.69
C ILE A 90 4.59 18.21 -8.71
N LYS A 91 4.97 19.48 -8.45
CA LYS A 91 4.26 20.35 -7.51
C LYS A 91 2.79 20.57 -7.92
N GLU A 92 2.53 20.75 -9.22
CA GLU A 92 1.18 20.89 -9.75
C GLU A 92 0.37 19.61 -9.55
N ALA A 93 0.92 18.46 -9.98
CA ALA A 93 0.26 17.16 -9.89
C ALA A 93 -0.05 16.75 -8.44
N VAL A 94 0.91 16.84 -7.53
CA VAL A 94 0.67 16.48 -6.11
C VAL A 94 -0.30 17.44 -5.43
N THR A 95 -0.37 18.70 -5.89
CA THR A 95 -1.35 19.68 -5.39
C THR A 95 -2.76 19.32 -5.85
N GLU A 96 -2.94 19.00 -7.13
CA GLU A 96 -4.23 18.60 -7.70
C GLU A 96 -4.77 17.32 -7.04
N VAL A 97 -3.92 16.33 -6.81
CA VAL A 97 -4.32 15.10 -6.10
C VAL A 97 -4.62 15.41 -4.62
N ALA A 98 -3.76 16.18 -3.95
CA ALA A 98 -3.95 16.52 -2.55
C ALA A 98 -5.25 17.28 -2.28
N ASP A 99 -5.69 18.15 -3.19
CA ASP A 99 -6.93 18.92 -3.06
C ASP A 99 -8.20 18.05 -3.15
N GLN A 100 -8.08 16.83 -3.69
CA GLN A 100 -9.16 15.85 -3.78
C GLN A 100 -9.26 14.94 -2.54
N LEU A 101 -8.28 15.00 -1.63
CA LEU A 101 -8.17 14.07 -0.49
C LEU A 101 -8.40 14.81 0.84
N PRO A 102 -9.62 14.73 1.43
CA PRO A 102 -9.97 15.47 2.65
C PRO A 102 -9.07 15.17 3.86
N HIS A 103 -8.67 13.91 3.99
CA HIS A 103 -7.90 13.42 5.14
C HIS A 103 -6.41 13.31 4.84
N PHE A 104 -6.04 12.85 3.63
CA PHE A 104 -4.66 12.53 3.27
C PHE A 104 -3.95 13.57 2.39
N GLY A 105 -4.63 14.62 1.93
CA GLY A 105 -4.06 15.60 1.01
C GLY A 105 -2.72 16.20 1.48
N PRO A 106 -2.57 16.60 2.75
CA PRO A 106 -1.29 17.12 3.24
C PRO A 106 -0.12 16.13 3.21
N ALA A 107 -0.37 14.81 3.26
CA ALA A 107 0.68 13.80 3.11
C ALA A 107 1.13 13.73 1.64
N ILE A 108 0.18 13.70 0.70
CA ILE A 108 0.46 13.65 -0.74
C ILE A 108 1.18 14.91 -1.22
N ARG A 109 0.85 16.08 -0.69
CA ARG A 109 1.46 17.35 -1.10
C ARG A 109 2.98 17.42 -0.86
N GLY A 110 3.50 16.56 0.03
CA GLY A 110 4.92 16.45 0.31
C GLY A 110 5.68 15.50 -0.62
N ASP A 111 4.98 14.77 -1.50
CA ASP A 111 5.62 13.82 -2.41
C ASP A 111 6.48 14.55 -3.47
N THR A 112 7.64 13.98 -3.73
CA THR A 112 8.63 14.49 -4.66
C THR A 112 8.85 13.55 -5.84
N GLY A 113 8.21 12.38 -5.86
CA GLY A 113 8.57 11.29 -6.74
C GLY A 113 10.08 11.06 -6.71
N CYS A 114 10.68 10.88 -7.90
CA CYS A 114 12.12 10.66 -8.06
C CYS A 114 12.93 11.94 -8.34
N ALA A 115 12.42 13.11 -7.96
CA ALA A 115 13.09 14.38 -8.21
C ALA A 115 14.49 14.42 -7.58
N GLY A 116 15.51 14.75 -8.39
CA GLY A 116 16.89 14.88 -7.94
C GLY A 116 17.72 13.60 -8.04
N LEU A 117 17.12 12.47 -8.43
CA LEU A 117 17.85 11.28 -8.85
C LEU A 117 18.19 11.34 -10.34
N GLU A 118 19.28 10.68 -10.71
CA GLU A 118 19.64 10.45 -12.11
C GLU A 118 18.57 9.61 -12.82
N GLU A 119 18.55 9.63 -14.15
CA GLU A 119 17.68 8.77 -14.94
C GLU A 119 17.95 7.29 -14.64
N SER A 120 16.90 6.47 -14.74
CA SER A 120 17.06 5.03 -14.55
C SER A 120 17.98 4.44 -15.62
N ILE A 121 18.89 3.57 -15.18
CA ILE A 121 19.79 2.81 -16.05
C ILE A 121 19.18 1.48 -16.52
N ASP A 122 18.16 0.98 -15.81
CA ASP A 122 17.51 -0.31 -16.07
C ASP A 122 16.03 -0.23 -15.62
N PRO A 123 15.19 0.57 -16.32
CA PRO A 123 13.81 0.78 -15.93
C PRO A 123 12.95 -0.46 -16.19
N LEU A 124 11.79 -0.52 -15.55
CA LEU A 124 10.85 -1.61 -15.69
C LEU A 124 10.51 -1.90 -17.16
N HIS A 125 10.63 -3.16 -17.55
CA HIS A 125 10.17 -3.65 -18.85
C HIS A 125 8.72 -4.10 -18.77
N ILE A 126 7.84 -3.42 -19.50
CA ILE A 126 6.44 -3.81 -19.65
C ILE A 126 6.29 -4.52 -20.99
N GLY A 127 5.80 -5.75 -20.94
CA GLY A 127 5.57 -6.56 -22.13
C GLY A 127 4.81 -7.83 -21.80
N GLN A 128 4.21 -8.41 -22.83
CA GLN A 128 3.46 -9.65 -22.69
C GLN A 128 4.39 -10.81 -22.39
N ALA A 129 3.94 -11.69 -21.52
CA ALA A 129 4.57 -12.97 -21.26
C ALA A 129 4.08 -14.02 -22.26
N ASP A 130 4.91 -15.03 -22.51
CA ASP A 130 4.54 -16.24 -23.27
C ASP A 130 4.39 -17.37 -22.23
N LEU A 131 3.16 -17.59 -21.76
CA LEU A 131 2.88 -18.50 -20.65
C LEU A 131 2.07 -19.71 -21.10
N GLU A 132 2.55 -20.92 -20.80
CA GLU A 132 1.78 -22.16 -21.03
C GLU A 132 0.51 -22.22 -20.18
N ILE A 133 0.58 -21.65 -18.97
CA ILE A 133 -0.53 -21.52 -18.02
C ILE A 133 -0.72 -20.03 -17.74
N PRO A 134 -1.89 -19.44 -18.03
CA PRO A 134 -2.15 -18.04 -17.76
C PRO A 134 -1.78 -17.63 -16.33
N ALA A 135 -1.21 -16.44 -16.16
CA ALA A 135 -0.98 -15.84 -14.85
C ALA A 135 -2.32 -15.56 -14.15
N LEU A 136 -2.35 -15.75 -12.84
CA LEU A 136 -3.50 -15.42 -12.01
C LEU A 136 -3.28 -14.06 -11.35
N VAL A 137 -4.00 -13.04 -11.81
CA VAL A 137 -4.05 -11.72 -11.16
C VAL A 137 -5.20 -11.73 -10.17
N VAL A 138 -4.90 -11.41 -8.91
CA VAL A 138 -5.88 -11.33 -7.83
C VAL A 138 -5.99 -9.88 -7.38
N ALA A 139 -7.19 -9.34 -7.36
CA ALA A 139 -7.45 -7.97 -6.90
C ALA A 139 -8.57 -7.97 -5.85
N MET A 140 -8.52 -7.04 -4.90
CA MET A 140 -9.58 -6.88 -3.90
C MET A 140 -10.24 -5.51 -4.05
N GLU A 141 -11.55 -5.46 -3.85
CA GLU A 141 -12.31 -4.22 -3.93
C GLU A 141 -11.85 -3.19 -2.88
N GLY A 142 -11.57 -3.65 -1.66
CA GLY A 142 -11.13 -2.83 -0.54
C GLY A 142 -9.61 -2.66 -0.41
N ASP A 143 -8.82 -2.88 -1.47
CA ASP A 143 -7.36 -2.69 -1.39
C ASP A 143 -6.94 -1.21 -1.40
N PRO A 144 -6.36 -0.70 -0.29
CA PRO A 144 -6.02 0.72 -0.17
C PRO A 144 -4.72 1.09 -0.88
N ALA A 145 -3.87 0.12 -1.22
CA ALA A 145 -2.52 0.34 -1.75
C ALA A 145 -2.43 0.02 -3.25
N THR A 146 -3.12 -1.02 -3.71
CA THR A 146 -3.23 -1.41 -5.12
C THR A 146 -4.70 -1.51 -5.54
N PRO A 147 -5.35 -0.37 -5.86
CA PRO A 147 -6.78 -0.33 -6.13
C PRO A 147 -7.21 -1.31 -7.24
N ILE A 148 -8.39 -1.92 -7.09
CA ILE A 148 -8.92 -2.93 -8.02
C ILE A 148 -8.87 -2.53 -9.50
N ALA A 149 -9.00 -1.23 -9.79
CA ALA A 149 -8.92 -0.67 -11.14
C ALA A 149 -7.56 -0.92 -11.83
N TRP A 150 -6.50 -1.23 -11.08
CA TRP A 150 -5.19 -1.59 -11.62
C TRP A 150 -5.16 -3.03 -12.18
N GLY A 151 -6.04 -3.91 -11.69
CA GLY A 151 -6.09 -5.32 -12.08
C GLY A 151 -6.20 -5.54 -13.59
N PRO A 152 -7.19 -4.95 -14.29
CA PRO A 152 -7.30 -5.06 -15.74
C PRO A 152 -6.06 -4.57 -16.49
N GLY A 153 -5.45 -3.46 -16.03
CA GLY A 153 -4.22 -2.94 -16.64
C GLY A 153 -3.03 -3.89 -16.50
N LEU A 154 -2.93 -4.61 -15.38
CA LEU A 154 -1.92 -5.65 -15.18
C LEU A 154 -2.18 -6.88 -16.07
N VAL A 155 -3.44 -7.31 -16.19
CA VAL A 155 -3.82 -8.40 -17.12
C VAL A 155 -3.46 -8.04 -18.56
N ASP A 156 -3.80 -6.83 -19.02
CA ASP A 156 -3.47 -6.35 -20.37
C ASP A 156 -1.96 -6.29 -20.59
N SER A 157 -1.19 -5.89 -19.57
CA SER A 157 0.27 -5.81 -19.64
C SER A 157 0.91 -7.20 -19.75
N ILE A 158 0.41 -8.19 -19.00
CA ILE A 158 0.91 -9.57 -19.04
C ILE A 158 0.45 -10.31 -20.30
N GLY A 159 -0.77 -10.05 -20.79
CA GLY A 159 -1.37 -10.76 -21.92
C GLY A 159 -1.98 -12.10 -21.51
N ASP A 160 -1.14 -13.11 -21.31
CA ASP A 160 -1.58 -14.45 -20.88
C ASP A 160 -1.94 -14.46 -19.38
N ALA A 161 -3.02 -13.77 -19.02
CA ALA A 161 -3.46 -13.63 -17.63
C ALA A 161 -4.99 -13.64 -17.51
N VAL A 162 -5.47 -14.06 -16.33
CA VAL A 162 -6.87 -13.92 -15.91
C VAL A 162 -6.94 -13.09 -14.65
N LEU A 163 -8.01 -12.30 -14.51
CA LEU A 163 -8.31 -11.54 -13.30
C LEU A 163 -9.36 -12.29 -12.48
N ILE A 164 -9.11 -12.41 -11.18
CA ILE A 164 -10.12 -12.77 -10.19
C ILE A 164 -10.23 -11.69 -9.11
N SER A 165 -11.40 -11.59 -8.48
CA SER A 165 -11.63 -10.59 -7.43
C SER A 165 -12.34 -11.11 -6.18
N SER A 166 -12.11 -10.42 -5.07
CA SER A 166 -12.86 -10.55 -3.81
C SER A 166 -13.35 -9.16 -3.37
N ASP A 167 -14.51 -9.11 -2.72
CA ASP A 167 -15.06 -7.90 -2.08
C ASP A 167 -14.43 -7.57 -0.71
N GLY A 168 -13.40 -8.33 -0.30
CA GLY A 168 -12.68 -8.13 0.95
C GLY A 168 -11.88 -6.83 1.04
N ASP A 169 -11.55 -6.47 2.28
CA ASP A 169 -10.79 -5.26 2.64
C ASP A 169 -9.35 -5.58 3.05
N GLY A 170 -8.41 -4.69 2.72
CA GLY A 170 -6.99 -4.80 3.11
C GLY A 170 -6.05 -4.90 1.91
N HIS A 171 -4.75 -5.00 2.13
CA HIS A 171 -3.77 -5.11 1.05
C HIS A 171 -3.25 -6.54 0.88
N GLY A 172 -3.41 -7.08 -0.32
CA GLY A 172 -3.10 -8.49 -0.64
C GLY A 172 -4.21 -9.45 -0.21
N ALA A 173 -4.41 -10.52 -0.99
CA ALA A 173 -5.59 -11.39 -0.83
C ALA A 173 -5.24 -12.80 -0.33
N PHE A 174 -4.35 -13.49 -1.04
CA PHE A 174 -4.01 -14.88 -0.78
C PHE A 174 -3.41 -15.08 0.61
N LEU A 175 -3.97 -16.02 1.39
CA LEU A 175 -3.56 -16.36 2.77
C LEU A 175 -3.61 -15.20 3.78
N THR A 176 -4.27 -14.09 3.45
CA THR A 176 -4.29 -12.89 4.28
C THR A 176 -5.70 -12.36 4.42
N ASN A 177 -6.13 -11.46 3.54
CA ASN A 177 -7.37 -10.71 3.69
C ASN A 177 -8.56 -11.30 2.91
N SER A 178 -8.39 -12.44 2.22
CA SER A 178 -9.48 -13.12 1.50
C SER A 178 -9.48 -14.64 1.70
N GLU A 179 -10.52 -15.13 2.36
CA GLU A 179 -10.74 -16.57 2.54
C GLU A 179 -11.24 -17.19 1.23
N CYS A 180 -12.10 -16.48 0.49
CA CYS A 180 -12.76 -17.05 -0.69
C CYS A 180 -11.82 -17.25 -1.88
N VAL A 181 -10.78 -16.41 -2.06
CA VAL A 181 -9.79 -16.62 -3.12
C VAL A 181 -8.78 -17.71 -2.78
N THR A 182 -8.60 -18.05 -1.50
CA THR A 182 -7.50 -18.90 -1.05
C THR A 182 -7.55 -20.29 -1.68
N GLU A 183 -8.72 -20.93 -1.75
CA GLU A 183 -8.89 -22.24 -2.39
C GLU A 183 -8.65 -22.18 -3.91
N VAL A 184 -9.08 -21.09 -4.57
CA VAL A 184 -8.86 -20.91 -6.02
C VAL A 184 -7.38 -20.80 -6.34
N VAL A 185 -6.65 -19.98 -5.56
CA VAL A 185 -5.20 -19.81 -5.72
C VAL A 185 -4.45 -21.11 -5.41
N PHE A 186 -4.88 -21.90 -4.41
CA PHE A 186 -4.27 -23.21 -4.15
C PHE A 186 -4.40 -24.14 -5.35
N ARG A 187 -5.60 -24.29 -5.93
CA ARG A 187 -5.81 -25.15 -7.10
C ARG A 187 -5.04 -24.67 -8.33
N TYR A 188 -4.88 -23.36 -8.50
CA TYR A 188 -4.01 -22.81 -9.52
C TYR A 188 -2.54 -23.25 -9.31
N LEU A 189 -2.02 -23.09 -8.10
CA LEU A 189 -0.61 -23.39 -7.79
C LEU A 189 -0.29 -24.90 -7.79
N THR A 190 -1.22 -25.75 -7.35
CA THR A 190 -0.96 -27.19 -7.15
C THR A 190 -1.45 -28.07 -8.30
N GLU A 191 -2.52 -27.64 -8.99
CA GLU A 191 -3.18 -28.42 -10.05
C GLU A 191 -3.14 -27.74 -11.42
N LEU A 192 -2.64 -26.50 -11.50
CA LEU A 192 -2.65 -25.67 -12.72
C LEU A 192 -4.06 -25.42 -13.25
N VAL A 193 -5.06 -25.41 -12.36
CA VAL A 193 -6.44 -25.06 -12.72
C VAL A 193 -6.59 -23.55 -12.78
N VAL A 194 -6.85 -23.02 -13.96
CA VAL A 194 -7.07 -21.59 -14.19
C VAL A 194 -8.56 -21.28 -14.03
N PRO A 195 -8.97 -20.34 -13.16
CA PRO A 195 -10.36 -19.91 -13.05
C PRO A 195 -10.81 -19.15 -14.30
N GLU A 196 -12.12 -18.99 -14.47
CA GLU A 196 -12.67 -18.12 -15.51
C GLU A 196 -12.21 -16.66 -15.27
N ASN A 197 -11.85 -15.96 -16.35
CA ASN A 197 -11.54 -14.54 -16.26
C ASN A 197 -12.77 -13.75 -15.79
N GLY A 198 -12.61 -12.93 -14.76
CA GLY A 198 -13.70 -12.22 -14.12
C GLY A 198 -14.44 -13.04 -13.06
N TRP A 199 -13.91 -14.20 -12.65
CA TRP A 199 -14.40 -14.89 -11.46
C TRP A 199 -14.31 -13.96 -10.25
N SER A 200 -15.37 -13.92 -9.44
CA SER A 200 -15.42 -13.13 -8.22
C SER A 200 -16.07 -13.92 -7.09
N CYS A 201 -15.77 -13.53 -5.85
CA CYS A 201 -16.39 -14.08 -4.65
C CYS A 201 -16.72 -12.99 -3.62
N GLU A 202 -17.58 -13.38 -2.67
CA GLU A 202 -17.93 -12.58 -1.50
C GLU A 202 -17.27 -13.21 -0.26
N GLU A 203 -16.67 -12.39 0.60
CA GLU A 203 -16.14 -12.81 1.89
C GLU A 203 -17.27 -13.23 2.87
N PRO A 204 -16.99 -14.17 3.80
CA PRO A 204 -18.00 -14.75 4.70
C PRO A 204 -18.54 -13.82 5.79
#